data_AF-A0A3D2N661-F1
#
_entry.id   AF-A0A3D2N661-F1
#
_cell.length_a   1.000
_cell.length_b   1.000
_cell.length_c   1.000
_cell.angle_alpha   90.00
_cell.angle_beta   90.00
_cell.angle_gamma   90.00
#
_symmetry.space_group_name_H-M   'P 1'
#
loop_
_entity.id
_entity.type
_entity.pdbx_description
1 polymer ?
#
loop_
_entity_poly.entity_id
_entity_poly.type
_entity_poly.pdbx_seq_one_letter_code
_entity_poly.pdbx_strand_id
1 'polypeptide(L)' 'MALFESYERREKQILAVIKEYGINSIEECADVCKAKGLDIYKLVEGIQPICFENAKWAYTVGCAIAIK' A
#
# COMPACT_ATOMS: atom_id res chain seq x y z
N MET A 1 -1.19 -13.54 8.25
CA MET A 1 0.20 -13.45 7.74
C MET A 1 0.51 -11.97 7.60
N ALA A 2 1.71 -11.50 7.93
CA ALA A 2 2.06 -10.09 7.76
C ALA A 2 1.92 -9.68 6.28
N LEU A 3 1.47 -8.44 6.01
CA LEU A 3 1.24 -7.96 4.66
C LEU A 3 2.53 -7.90 3.82
N PHE A 4 3.68 -7.64 4.45
CA PHE A 4 4.98 -7.57 3.82
C PHE A 4 6.11 -7.82 4.84
N GLU A 5 7.34 -7.99 4.37
CA GLU A 5 8.48 -8.30 5.25
C GLU A 5 8.79 -7.13 6.19
N SER A 6 9.11 -7.46 7.45
CA SER A 6 9.37 -6.49 8.52
C SER A 6 8.19 -5.57 8.83
N TYR A 7 6.96 -6.02 8.59
CA TYR A 7 5.73 -5.26 8.87
C TYR A 7 5.73 -4.59 10.25
N GLU A 8 5.91 -5.36 11.33
CA GLU A 8 5.86 -4.85 12.71
C GLU A 8 6.86 -3.72 12.99
N ARG A 9 7.99 -3.71 12.29
CA ARG A 9 9.01 -2.66 12.41
C ARG A 9 8.66 -1.39 11.65
N ARG A 10 7.91 -1.50 10.55
CA ARG A 10 7.62 -0.41 9.60
C ARG A 10 6.22 0.18 9.77
N GLU A 11 5.27 -0.62 10.28
CA GLU A 11 3.85 -0.27 10.42
C GLU A 11 3.67 1.09 11.09
N LYS A 12 4.30 1.33 12.24
CA LYS A 12 4.15 2.58 13.00
C LYS A 12 4.50 3.82 12.17
N GLN A 13 5.55 3.73 11.35
CA GLN A 13 6.00 4.84 10.50
C GLN A 13 5.04 5.05 9.33
N ILE A 14 4.57 3.96 8.71
CA ILE A 14 3.62 4.01 7.60
C ILE A 14 2.27 4.57 8.08
N LEU A 15 1.74 4.06 9.18
CA LEU A 15 0.49 4.53 9.79
C LEU A 15 0.55 6.01 10.18
N ALA A 16 1.70 6.50 10.65
CA ALA A 16 1.88 7.91 10.97
C ALA A 16 1.72 8.79 9.72
N VAL A 17 2.36 8.42 8.60
CA VAL A 17 2.29 9.18 7.34
C VAL A 17 0.89 9.11 6.72
N ILE A 18 0.30 7.92 6.57
CA ILE A 18 -0.99 7.81 5.87
C ILE A 18 -2.15 8.48 6.64
N LYS A 19 -2.03 8.62 7.97
CA LYS A 19 -3.00 9.36 8.79
C LYS A 19 -3.04 10.84 8.45
N GLU A 20 -1.94 11.45 7.99
CA GLU A 20 -1.92 12.83 7.52
C GLU A 20 -2.83 13.06 6.31
N TYR A 21 -3.13 11.99 5.56
CA TYR A 21 -4.00 11.98 4.38
C TYR A 21 -5.41 11.42 4.68
N GLY A 22 -5.75 11.23 5.96
CA GLY A 22 -7.04 10.73 6.40
C GLY A 22 -7.28 9.24 6.11
N ILE A 23 -6.21 8.44 6.04
CA ILE A 23 -6.26 6.98 5.88
C ILE A 23 -5.89 6.32 7.23
N ASN A 24 -6.66 5.32 7.67
CA ASN A 24 -6.56 4.77 9.02
C ASN A 24 -5.84 3.42 9.09
N SER A 25 -5.73 2.70 7.98
CA SER A 25 -5.00 1.43 7.89
C SER A 25 -4.26 1.27 6.57
N ILE A 26 -3.29 0.34 6.52
CA ILE A 26 -2.55 0.04 5.29
C ILE A 26 -3.47 -0.62 4.26
N GLU A 27 -4.42 -1.43 4.71
CA GLU A 27 -5.43 -2.08 3.86
C GLU A 27 -6.38 -1.05 3.22
N GLU A 28 -6.75 0.00 3.95
CA GLU A 28 -7.59 1.09 3.42
C GLU A 28 -6.91 1.79 2.24
N CYS A 29 -5.57 1.83 2.17
CA CYS A 29 -4.86 2.33 0.98
C CYS A 29 -5.26 1.56 -0.30
N ALA A 30 -5.44 0.24 -0.21
CA ALA A 30 -5.88 -0.56 -1.35
C ALA A 30 -7.32 -0.20 -1.76
N ASP A 31 -8.20 0.03 -0.78
CA ASP A 31 -9.59 0.42 -1.03
C ASP A 31 -9.68 1.81 -1.67
N VAL A 32 -8.85 2.77 -1.24
CA VAL A 32 -8.72 4.10 -1.86
C VAL A 32 -8.33 3.97 -3.34
N CYS A 33 -7.36 3.12 -3.66
CA CYS A 33 -6.95 2.87 -5.05
C CYS A 33 -8.07 2.19 -5.86
N LYS A 34 -8.69 1.15 -5.30
CA LYS A 34 -9.75 0.38 -5.98
C LYS A 34 -11.00 1.20 -6.24
N ALA A 35 -11.34 2.15 -5.36
CA ALA A 35 -12.43 3.10 -5.58
C ALA A 35 -12.21 3.98 -6.83
N LYS A 36 -10.97 4.08 -7.33
CA LYS A 36 -10.61 4.73 -8.60
C LYS A 36 -10.42 3.75 -9.76
N GLY A 37 -10.75 2.48 -9.57
CA GLY A 37 -10.56 1.43 -10.57
C GLY A 37 -9.10 0.98 -10.73
N LEU A 38 -8.23 1.27 -9.76
CA LEU A 38 -6.81 0.94 -9.80
C LEU A 38 -6.49 -0.22 -8.84
N ASP A 39 -6.07 -1.37 -9.39
CA ASP A 39 -5.46 -2.45 -8.61
C ASP A 39 -3.94 -2.36 -8.68
N ILE A 40 -3.37 -1.48 -7.85
CA ILE A 40 -1.93 -1.19 -7.84
C ILE A 40 -1.11 -2.42 -7.45
N TYR A 41 -1.63 -3.24 -6.54
CA TYR A 41 -0.99 -4.48 -6.12
C TYR A 41 -0.78 -5.42 -7.31
N LYS A 42 -1.84 -5.67 -8.09
CA LYS A 42 -1.75 -6.51 -9.30
C LYS A 42 -1.01 -5.85 -10.45
N LEU A 43 -1.06 -4.52 -10.57
CA LEU A 43 -0.28 -3.79 -11.56
C LEU A 43 1.23 -4.01 -11.35
N VAL A 44 1.71 -3.85 -10.11
CA VAL A 44 3.12 -4.04 -9.76
C VAL A 44 3.55 -5.50 -9.97
N GLU A 45 2.70 -6.45 -9.56
CA GLU A 45 2.92 -7.89 -9.80
C GLU A 45 2.97 -8.22 -11.30
N GLY A 46 2.12 -7.60 -12.11
CA GLY A 46 2.11 -7.78 -13.56
C GLY A 46 3.36 -7.23 -14.26
N ILE A 47 3.96 -6.16 -13.72
CA ILE A 47 5.22 -5.59 -14.23
C ILE A 47 6.41 -6.47 -13.85
N GLN A 48 6.46 -6.92 -12.59
CA GLN A 48 7.54 -7.76 -12.08
C GLN A 48 6.95 -8.93 -11.27
N PRO A 49 6.71 -10.09 -11.88
CA PRO A 49 6.07 -11.23 -11.22
C PRO A 49 6.83 -11.78 -10.01
N ILE A 50 8.14 -11.54 -9.93
CA ILE A 50 9.00 -11.96 -8.81
C ILE A 50 9.21 -10.86 -7.77
N CYS A 51 8.40 -9.78 -7.78
CA CYS A 51 8.53 -8.71 -6.80
C CYS A 51 8.07 -9.15 -5.39
N PHE A 52 8.73 -8.63 -4.37
CA PHE A 52 8.33 -8.85 -2.99
C PHE A 52 7.02 -8.15 -2.65
N GLU A 53 6.33 -8.66 -1.63
CA GLU A 53 5.15 -8.00 -1.04
C GLU A 53 5.43 -6.54 -0.67
N ASN A 54 6.64 -6.25 -0.21
CA ASN A 54 7.08 -4.89 0.12
C ASN A 54 6.92 -3.93 -1.06
N ALA A 55 7.21 -4.36 -2.29
CA ALA A 55 7.05 -3.51 -3.46
C ALA A 55 5.57 -3.27 -3.76
N LYS A 56 4.76 -4.33 -3.81
CA LYS A 56 3.33 -4.25 -4.09
C LYS A 56 2.61 -3.33 -3.09
N TRP A 57 2.93 -3.44 -1.80
CA TRP A 57 2.36 -2.56 -0.77
C TRP A 57 2.95 -1.15 -0.75
N ALA A 58 4.25 -0.97 -1.02
CA ALA A 58 4.84 0.37 -1.07
C ALA A 58 4.18 1.24 -2.17
N TYR A 59 3.98 0.68 -3.36
CA TYR A 59 3.29 1.39 -4.44
C TYR A 59 1.80 1.59 -4.16
N THR A 60 1.13 0.62 -3.51
CA THR A 60 -0.28 0.77 -3.10
C THR A 60 -0.45 1.93 -2.11
N VAL A 61 0.40 2.00 -1.09
CA VAL A 61 0.39 3.10 -0.10
C VAL A 61 0.72 4.44 -0.77
N GLY A 62 1.78 4.50 -1.59
CA GLY A 62 2.15 5.73 -2.30
C GLY A 62 1.06 6.23 -3.24
N CYS A 63 0.37 5.34 -3.95
CA CYS A 63 -0.76 5.70 -4.81
C CYS A 63 -1.95 6.23 -4.00
N ALA A 64 -2.29 5.59 -2.88
CA ALA A 64 -3.38 6.05 -2.02
C ALA A 64 -3.12 7.45 -1.46
N ILE A 65 -1.88 7.74 -1.05
CA ILE A 65 -1.43 9.08 -0.64
C ILE A 65 -1.63 10.08 -1.78
N ALA A 66 -1.23 9.74 -3.02
CA ALA A 66 -1.36 10.64 -4.17
C ALA A 66 -2.82 10.89 -4.61
N ILE A 67 -3.76 10.01 -4.25
CA ILE A 67 -5.19 10.16 -4.56
C ILE A 67 -5.90 11.11 -3.59
N LYS A 68 -5.41 11.23 -2.35
CA LYS A 68 -6.01 12.03 -1.27
C LYS A 68 -5.48 13.45 -1.27
#